data_AF-A0A9E5CZ64-F1
#
_entry.id   AF-A0A9E5CZ64-F1
#
_cell.length_a   1.000
_cell.length_b   1.000
_cell.length_c   1.000
_cell.angle_alpha   90.00
_cell.angle_beta   90.00
_cell.angle_gamma   90.00
#
_symmetry.space_group_name_H-M   'P 1'
#
loop_
_entity.id
_entity.type
_entity.pdbx_description
1 polymer ?
#
loop_
_entity_poly.entity_id
_entity_poly.type
_entity_poly.pdbx_seq_one_letter_code
_entity_poly.pdbx_strand_id
1 'polypeptide(L)'
;RRWPIVVWGVGTITGLLAVSVLLIPDWPVMWLRQLLEHPTYTYIGSPVEILADAFPSMSGVIAVAMGGALTLYLFWEWAKAAGKADRWFQWAAALTIVVTNLVVFRTATTNYVVLLPALCLIFSVLTDRWRAKGDVVVLLAMVALLFGLWGLFLTTIEGNVESPLMYLPVPILTLFGLWWARWWAIRAIRLSQ
;
A
#
# COMPACT_ATOMS: atom_id res chain seq x y z
N ARG A 1 -2.61 24.09 16.06
CA ARG A 1 -1.12 24.10 16.17
C ARG A 1 -0.39 23.38 15.02
N ARG A 2 -0.99 22.45 14.26
CA ARG A 2 -0.33 21.75 13.11
C ARG A 2 -0.55 22.40 11.72
N TRP A 3 -1.45 23.36 11.61
CA TRP A 3 -1.75 24.12 10.37
C TRP A 3 -0.53 24.78 9.69
N PRO A 4 0.46 25.33 10.42
CA PRO A 4 1.63 25.90 9.77
C PRO A 4 2.37 24.88 8.88
N ILE A 5 2.50 23.63 9.33
CA ILE A 5 3.18 22.58 8.58
C ILE A 5 2.43 22.26 7.27
N VAL A 6 1.10 22.20 7.33
CA VAL A 6 0.25 21.96 6.15
C VAL A 6 0.39 23.11 5.17
N VAL A 7 0.32 24.35 5.65
CA VAL A 7 0.44 25.55 4.80
C VAL A 7 1.82 25.62 4.14
N TRP A 8 2.90 25.37 4.89
CA TRP A 8 4.25 25.33 4.34
C TRP A 8 4.42 24.20 3.34
N GLY A 9 3.95 22.99 3.64
CA GLY A 9 4.03 21.86 2.72
C GLY A 9 3.29 22.09 1.41
N VAL A 10 2.04 22.55 1.50
CA VAL A 10 1.22 22.88 0.31
C VAL A 10 1.84 24.05 -0.45
N GLY A 11 2.33 25.07 0.25
CA GLY A 11 3.00 26.23 -0.35
C GLY A 11 4.26 25.84 -1.12
N THR A 12 5.12 24.99 -0.54
CA THR A 12 6.32 24.49 -1.21
C THR A 12 5.97 23.63 -2.42
N ILE A 13 5.01 22.70 -2.31
CA ILE A 13 4.58 21.88 -3.44
C ILE A 13 4.02 22.76 -4.57
N THR A 14 3.16 23.72 -4.24
CA THR A 14 2.57 24.64 -5.21
C THR A 14 3.64 25.50 -5.87
N GLY A 15 4.60 26.02 -5.10
CA GLY A 15 5.71 26.80 -5.62
C GLY A 15 6.59 25.98 -6.56
N LEU A 16 6.94 24.74 -6.20
CA LEU A 16 7.71 23.84 -7.05
C LEU A 16 6.96 23.46 -8.33
N LEU A 17 5.66 23.18 -8.24
CA LEU A 17 4.83 22.92 -9.41
C LEU A 17 4.73 24.14 -10.33
N ALA A 18 4.54 25.34 -9.77
CA ALA A 18 4.51 26.58 -10.53
C ALA A 18 5.83 26.82 -11.26
N VAL A 19 6.96 26.65 -10.57
CA VAL A 19 8.30 26.73 -11.20
C VAL A 19 8.47 25.68 -12.29
N SER A 20 8.04 24.44 -12.05
CA SER A 20 8.10 23.35 -13.04
C SER A 20 7.29 23.67 -14.31
N VAL A 21 6.07 24.19 -14.15
CA VAL A 21 5.21 24.61 -15.28
C VAL A 21 5.80 25.83 -15.99
N LEU A 22 6.40 26.78 -15.27
CA LEU A 22 7.09 27.92 -15.90
C LEU A 22 8.29 27.48 -16.74
N LEU A 23 9.02 26.44 -16.30
CA LEU A 23 10.17 25.89 -17.03
C LEU A 23 9.75 25.02 -18.22
N ILE A 24 8.69 24.22 -18.09
CA ILE A 24 8.20 23.32 -19.13
C ILE A 24 6.67 23.43 -19.24
N PRO A 25 6.14 24.44 -19.95
CA PRO A 25 4.70 24.74 -19.94
C PRO A 25 3.80 23.59 -20.38
N ASP A 26 4.30 22.75 -21.28
CA ASP A 26 3.54 21.69 -21.92
C ASP A 26 3.53 20.37 -21.13
N TRP A 27 4.39 20.21 -20.11
CA TRP A 27 4.55 18.93 -19.42
C TRP A 27 3.24 18.39 -18.82
N PRO A 28 2.34 19.20 -18.21
CA PRO A 28 1.11 18.66 -17.63
C PRO A 28 0.16 18.13 -18.71
N VAL A 29 0.10 18.81 -19.86
CA VAL A 29 -0.74 18.41 -21.00
C VAL A 29 -0.16 17.17 -21.67
N MET A 30 1.16 17.10 -21.83
CA MET A 30 1.85 15.92 -22.35
C MET A 30 1.65 14.71 -21.44
N TRP A 31 1.78 14.89 -20.12
CA TRP A 31 1.53 13.84 -19.14
C TRP A 31 0.07 13.37 -19.19
N LEU A 32 -0.89 14.28 -19.28
CA LEU A 32 -2.31 13.92 -19.39
C LEU A 32 -2.62 13.16 -20.67
N ARG A 33 -2.03 13.55 -21.81
CA ARG A 33 -2.15 12.79 -23.07
C ARG A 33 -1.57 11.39 -22.93
N GLN A 34 -0.37 11.26 -22.36
CA GLN A 34 0.25 9.96 -22.11
C GLN A 34 -0.61 9.08 -21.21
N LEU A 35 -1.27 9.66 -20.19
CA LEU A 35 -2.17 8.94 -19.30
C LEU A 35 -3.43 8.43 -20.02
N LEU A 36 -3.99 9.23 -20.94
CA LEU A 36 -5.18 8.87 -21.72
C LEU A 36 -4.86 7.92 -22.88
N GLU A 37 -3.64 7.94 -23.41
CA GLU A 37 -3.14 7.04 -24.46
C GLU A 37 -2.58 5.72 -23.89
N HIS A 38 -2.29 5.66 -22.58
CA HIS A 38 -1.78 4.47 -21.89
C HIS A 38 -2.69 3.22 -21.86
N PRO A 39 -4.04 3.31 -21.87
CA PRO A 39 -4.90 2.13 -21.69
C PRO A 39 -4.76 1.05 -22.77
N THR A 40 -4.16 1.35 -23.92
CA THR A 40 -4.11 0.45 -25.08
C THR A 40 -2.81 -0.35 -25.24
N TYR A 41 -1.73 -0.03 -24.51
CA TYR A 41 -0.39 -0.58 -24.83
C TYR A 41 0.25 -1.51 -23.78
N THR A 42 -0.09 -1.40 -22.50
CA THR A 42 0.54 -2.21 -21.44
C THR A 42 -0.52 -2.85 -20.55
N TYR A 43 -0.85 -4.12 -20.80
CA TYR A 43 -1.74 -4.91 -19.95
C TYR A 43 -1.00 -5.33 -18.67
N ILE A 44 -0.65 -4.34 -17.84
CA ILE A 44 -0.08 -4.56 -16.51
C ILE A 44 -1.26 -4.48 -15.55
N GLY A 45 -2.04 -5.55 -15.46
CA GLY A 45 -3.17 -5.64 -14.53
C GLY A 45 -2.80 -5.33 -13.08
N SER A 46 -3.77 -5.04 -12.22
CA SER A 46 -3.55 -4.82 -10.78
C SER A 46 -3.26 -6.13 -10.01
N PRO A 47 -2.68 -6.09 -8.80
CA PRO A 47 -2.58 -7.29 -7.95
C PRO A 47 -3.93 -7.94 -7.63
N VAL A 48 -4.99 -7.15 -7.53
CA VAL A 48 -6.36 -7.66 -7.38
C VAL A 48 -6.82 -8.45 -8.60
N GLU A 49 -6.43 -8.06 -9.82
CA GLU A 49 -6.71 -8.84 -11.04
C GLU A 49 -6.00 -10.19 -11.03
N ILE A 50 -4.76 -10.27 -10.52
CA ILE A 50 -4.06 -11.57 -10.39
C ILE A 50 -4.85 -12.53 -9.48
N LEU A 51 -5.47 -12.02 -8.41
CA LEU A 51 -6.35 -12.82 -7.56
C LEU A 51 -7.66 -13.20 -8.27
N ALA A 52 -8.18 -12.32 -9.11
CA ALA A 52 -9.41 -12.54 -9.87
C ALA A 52 -9.22 -13.54 -11.02
N ASP A 53 -8.01 -13.61 -11.61
CA ASP A 53 -7.65 -14.55 -12.68
C ASP A 53 -7.67 -16.01 -12.21
N ALA A 54 -7.68 -16.26 -10.90
CA ALA A 54 -7.98 -17.59 -10.35
C ALA A 54 -9.40 -18.07 -10.72
N PHE A 55 -10.31 -17.17 -11.12
CA PHE A 55 -11.67 -17.46 -11.57
C PHE A 55 -11.93 -16.85 -12.97
N PRO A 56 -11.47 -17.49 -14.05
CA PRO A 56 -11.40 -16.89 -15.39
C PRO A 56 -12.76 -16.45 -15.96
N SER A 57 -13.86 -17.10 -15.56
CA SER A 57 -15.21 -16.78 -16.05
C SER A 57 -15.77 -15.46 -15.52
N MET A 58 -15.21 -14.93 -14.42
CA MET A 58 -15.71 -13.72 -13.74
C MET A 58 -14.59 -12.76 -13.33
N SER A 59 -13.37 -12.91 -13.86
CA SER A 59 -12.19 -12.17 -13.39
C SER A 59 -12.39 -10.64 -13.41
N GLY A 60 -12.95 -10.09 -14.49
CA GLY A 60 -13.25 -8.65 -14.57
C GLY A 60 -14.23 -8.16 -13.49
N VAL A 61 -15.30 -8.92 -13.23
CA VAL A 61 -16.30 -8.55 -12.22
C VAL A 61 -15.70 -8.67 -10.81
N ILE A 62 -14.94 -9.74 -10.55
CA ILE A 62 -14.28 -9.99 -9.27
C ILE A 62 -13.24 -8.91 -8.98
N ALA A 63 -12.44 -8.53 -9.99
CA ALA A 63 -11.42 -7.49 -9.84
C ALA A 63 -12.04 -6.13 -9.46
N VAL A 64 -13.10 -5.72 -10.19
CA VAL A 64 -13.83 -4.48 -9.89
C VAL A 64 -14.51 -4.55 -8.52
N ALA A 65 -15.13 -5.67 -8.17
CA ALA A 65 -15.77 -5.86 -6.88
C ALA A 65 -14.77 -5.79 -5.72
N MET A 66 -13.63 -6.48 -5.82
CA MET A 66 -12.59 -6.48 -4.81
C MET A 66 -11.92 -5.10 -4.69
N GLY A 67 -11.55 -4.48 -5.82
CA GLY A 67 -10.94 -3.15 -5.83
C GLY A 67 -11.89 -2.09 -5.28
N GLY A 68 -13.15 -2.13 -5.68
CA GLY A 68 -14.22 -1.27 -5.16
C GLY A 68 -14.45 -1.48 -3.66
N ALA A 69 -14.51 -2.74 -3.20
CA ALA A 69 -14.69 -3.06 -1.79
C ALA A 69 -13.52 -2.56 -0.92
N LEU A 70 -12.27 -2.77 -1.35
CA LEU A 70 -11.08 -2.26 -0.65
C LEU A 70 -11.07 -0.72 -0.59
N THR A 71 -11.46 -0.07 -1.70
CA THR A 71 -11.52 1.40 -1.78
C THR A 71 -12.62 1.96 -0.88
N LEU A 72 -13.81 1.38 -0.91
CA LEU A 72 -14.92 1.76 -0.01
C LEU A 72 -14.56 1.53 1.45
N TYR A 73 -13.91 0.39 1.75
CA TYR A 73 -13.39 0.09 3.08
C TYR A 73 -12.41 1.18 3.55
N LEU A 74 -11.52 1.62 2.67
CA LEU A 74 -10.57 2.69 2.98
C LEU A 74 -11.27 4.02 3.30
N PHE A 75 -12.23 4.43 2.50
CA PHE A 75 -13.03 5.65 2.76
C PHE A 75 -13.75 5.57 4.11
N TRP A 76 -14.32 4.42 4.41
CA TRP A 76 -15.02 4.19 5.68
C TRP A 76 -14.07 4.26 6.89
N GLU A 77 -12.86 3.71 6.80
CA GLU A 77 -11.87 3.80 7.86
C GLU A 77 -11.35 5.23 8.05
N TRP A 78 -11.18 6.00 6.98
CA TRP A 78 -10.85 7.43 7.08
C TRP A 78 -11.95 8.24 7.76
N ALA A 79 -13.22 7.95 7.45
CA ALA A 79 -14.36 8.57 8.13
C ALA A 79 -14.36 8.27 9.65
N LYS A 80 -13.92 7.07 10.05
CA LYS A 80 -13.79 6.69 11.47
C LYS A 80 -12.57 7.28 12.16
N ALA A 81 -11.46 7.45 11.43
CA ALA A 81 -10.24 8.04 11.96
C ALA A 81 -10.36 9.55 12.18
N ALA A 82 -11.33 10.21 11.51
CA ALA A 82 -11.60 11.63 11.68
C ALA A 82 -11.87 11.99 13.16
N GLY A 83 -11.09 12.94 13.69
CA GLY A 83 -11.21 13.39 15.08
C GLY A 83 -10.70 12.39 16.14
N LYS A 84 -10.03 11.31 15.74
CA LYS A 84 -9.43 10.33 16.67
C LYS A 84 -7.93 10.61 16.92
N ALA A 85 -7.36 9.84 17.85
CA ALA A 85 -5.95 9.93 18.23
C ALA A 85 -5.01 9.59 17.06
N ASP A 86 -3.76 10.07 17.14
CA ASP A 86 -2.71 9.94 16.10
C ASP A 86 -2.51 8.50 15.59
N ARG A 87 -2.66 7.49 16.46
CA ARG A 87 -2.58 6.06 16.07
C ARG A 87 -3.62 5.63 15.04
N TRP A 88 -4.84 6.21 15.08
CA TRP A 88 -5.88 5.94 14.08
C TRP A 88 -5.48 6.49 12.72
N PHE A 89 -4.89 7.68 12.70
CA PHE A 89 -4.35 8.29 11.48
C PHE A 89 -3.20 7.46 10.90
N GLN A 90 -2.22 7.07 11.72
CA GLN A 90 -1.09 6.25 11.27
C GLN A 90 -1.55 4.91 10.67
N TRP A 91 -2.53 4.26 11.30
CA TRP A 91 -3.11 3.01 10.79
C TRP A 91 -3.87 3.21 9.48
N ALA A 92 -4.71 4.25 9.38
CA ALA A 92 -5.44 4.57 8.15
C ALA A 92 -4.50 4.96 7.00
N ALA A 93 -3.44 5.70 7.29
CA ALA A 93 -2.40 6.05 6.31
C ALA A 93 -1.63 4.80 5.83
N ALA A 94 -1.25 3.90 6.73
CA ALA A 94 -0.64 2.63 6.36
C ALA A 94 -1.58 1.77 5.50
N LEU A 95 -2.87 1.73 5.85
CA LEU A 95 -3.88 1.03 5.06
C LEU A 95 -4.04 1.65 3.66
N THR A 96 -4.02 2.98 3.54
CA THR A 96 -4.05 3.66 2.24
C THR A 96 -2.93 3.16 1.34
N ILE A 97 -1.69 3.12 1.86
CA ILE A 97 -0.53 2.67 1.07
C ILE A 97 -0.73 1.23 0.56
N VAL A 98 -1.16 0.33 1.44
CA VAL A 98 -1.37 -1.09 1.08
C VAL A 98 -2.50 -1.24 0.05
N VAL A 99 -3.65 -0.60 0.28
CA VAL A 99 -4.81 -0.68 -0.62
C VAL A 99 -4.48 -0.07 -1.98
N THR A 100 -3.79 1.06 -2.03
CA THR A 100 -3.35 1.66 -3.30
C THR A 100 -2.47 0.70 -4.09
N ASN A 101 -1.53 0.01 -3.46
CA ASN A 101 -0.67 -0.96 -4.14
C ASN A 101 -1.44 -2.20 -4.64
N LEU A 102 -2.57 -2.56 -4.01
CA LEU A 102 -3.41 -3.68 -4.44
C LEU A 102 -4.35 -3.34 -5.59
N VAL A 103 -4.89 -2.12 -5.59
CA VAL A 103 -5.95 -1.68 -6.52
C VAL A 103 -5.38 -1.04 -7.78
N VAL A 104 -4.28 -0.30 -7.67
CA VAL A 104 -3.66 0.36 -8.83
C VAL A 104 -2.87 -0.65 -9.66
N PHE A 105 -2.59 -0.30 -10.91
CA PHE A 105 -1.72 -1.05 -11.82
C PHE A 105 -0.40 -1.45 -11.13
N ARG A 106 0.06 -2.68 -11.41
CA ARG A 106 1.33 -3.15 -10.85
C ARG A 106 2.45 -2.19 -11.27
N THR A 107 3.29 -1.87 -10.31
CA THR A 107 4.59 -1.27 -10.57
C THR A 107 5.67 -2.30 -10.24
N ALA A 108 6.92 -2.05 -10.61
CA ALA A 108 8.02 -2.97 -10.33
C ALA A 108 8.05 -3.38 -8.84
N THR A 109 8.37 -4.65 -8.56
CA THR A 109 8.46 -5.19 -7.18
C THR A 109 9.40 -4.38 -6.29
N THR A 110 10.38 -3.68 -6.88
CA THR A 110 11.27 -2.73 -6.19
C THR A 110 10.55 -1.56 -5.53
N ASN A 111 9.35 -1.20 -5.99
CA ASN A 111 8.57 -0.10 -5.43
C ASN A 111 7.84 -0.47 -4.13
N TYR A 112 7.84 -1.76 -3.74
CA TYR A 112 7.23 -2.22 -2.50
C TYR A 112 7.95 -1.74 -1.24
N VAL A 113 9.08 -1.05 -1.39
CA VAL A 113 9.70 -0.23 -0.32
C VAL A 113 8.70 0.76 0.28
N VAL A 114 7.71 1.23 -0.50
CA VAL A 114 6.63 2.09 0.01
C VAL A 114 5.79 1.43 1.11
N LEU A 115 5.77 0.10 1.21
CA LEU A 115 5.03 -0.66 2.24
C LEU A 115 5.79 -0.75 3.58
N LEU A 116 7.05 -0.29 3.64
CA LEU A 116 7.84 -0.32 4.88
C LEU A 116 7.18 0.38 6.07
N PRO A 117 6.54 1.57 5.95
CA PRO A 117 5.83 2.20 7.06
C PRO A 117 4.72 1.32 7.62
N ALA A 118 4.00 0.58 6.75
CA ALA A 118 2.98 -0.36 7.18
C ALA A 118 3.59 -1.56 7.92
N LEU A 119 4.69 -2.12 7.41
CA LEU A 119 5.45 -3.19 8.09
C LEU A 119 5.98 -2.75 9.46
N CYS A 120 6.55 -1.56 9.56
CA CYS A 120 7.02 -1.00 10.84
C CYS A 120 5.88 -0.88 11.86
N LEU A 121 4.68 -0.46 11.42
CA LEU A 121 3.51 -0.39 12.28
C LEU A 121 3.08 -1.80 12.74
N ILE A 122 3.08 -2.79 11.83
CA ILE A 122 2.75 -4.18 12.17
C ILE A 122 3.75 -4.76 13.18
N PHE A 123 5.05 -4.55 12.95
CA PHE A 123 6.12 -5.05 13.82
C PHE A 123 6.09 -4.40 15.19
N SER A 124 5.84 -3.09 15.29
CA SER A 124 5.71 -2.43 16.60
C SER A 124 4.54 -2.98 17.42
N VAL A 125 3.42 -3.32 16.77
CA VAL A 125 2.28 -3.96 17.44
C VAL A 125 2.61 -5.41 17.87
N LEU A 126 3.38 -6.15 17.08
CA LEU A 126 3.85 -7.50 17.42
C LEU A 126 4.79 -7.51 18.63
N THR A 127 5.76 -6.59 18.68
CA THR A 127 6.68 -6.44 19.81
C THR A 127 5.94 -6.05 21.08
N ASP A 128 5.04 -5.06 21.00
CA ASP A 128 4.23 -4.63 22.15
C ASP A 128 3.37 -5.77 22.70
N ARG A 129 2.85 -6.63 21.83
CA ARG A 129 1.93 -7.70 22.20
C ARG A 129 2.60 -8.88 22.89
N TRP A 130 3.77 -9.31 22.41
CA TRP A 130 4.47 -10.51 22.88
C TRP A 130 5.76 -10.22 23.66
N ARG A 131 6.08 -8.94 23.92
CA ARG A 131 7.26 -8.47 24.68
C ARG A 131 8.52 -9.20 24.21
N ALA A 132 9.19 -9.95 25.10
CA ALA A 132 10.43 -10.68 24.82
C ALA A 132 10.32 -11.73 23.69
N LYS A 133 9.13 -12.30 23.45
CA LYS A 133 8.91 -13.19 22.29
C LYS A 133 8.56 -12.43 21.02
N GLY A 134 8.15 -11.17 21.13
CA GLY A 134 7.79 -10.32 20.01
C GLY A 134 9.00 -10.01 19.12
N ASP A 135 10.15 -9.69 19.73
CA ASP A 135 11.38 -9.40 18.98
C ASP A 135 11.83 -10.61 18.15
N VAL A 136 11.75 -11.82 18.71
CA VAL A 136 12.05 -13.07 17.99
C VAL A 136 11.08 -13.29 16.84
N VAL A 137 9.78 -13.04 17.04
CA VAL A 137 8.78 -13.18 15.98
C VAL A 137 9.00 -12.16 14.87
N VAL A 138 9.32 -10.90 15.21
CA VAL A 138 9.64 -9.87 14.21
C VAL A 138 10.91 -10.23 13.45
N LEU A 139 11.96 -10.71 14.13
CA LEU A 139 13.18 -11.17 13.47
C LEU A 139 12.88 -12.33 12.51
N LEU A 140 12.12 -13.33 12.94
CA LEU A 140 11.70 -14.44 12.09
C LEU A 140 10.87 -13.97 10.89
N ALA A 141 9.96 -13.00 11.08
CA ALA A 141 9.19 -12.41 10.00
C ALA A 141 10.07 -11.65 8.99
N MET A 142 11.06 -10.89 9.46
CA MET A 142 12.02 -10.19 8.60
C MET A 142 12.89 -11.17 7.81
N VAL A 143 13.40 -12.21 8.46
CA VAL A 143 14.16 -13.30 7.83
C VAL A 143 13.29 -14.01 6.78
N ALA A 144 12.05 -14.34 7.13
CA ALA A 144 11.11 -14.99 6.22
C ALA A 144 10.75 -14.10 5.02
N LEU A 145 10.57 -12.79 5.21
CA LEU A 145 10.35 -11.85 4.11
C LEU A 145 11.60 -11.75 3.22
N LEU A 146 12.79 -11.64 3.81
CA LEU A 146 14.03 -11.55 3.04
C LEU A 146 14.25 -12.82 2.22
N PHE A 147 14.40 -13.97 2.86
CA PHE A 147 14.72 -15.21 2.16
C PHE A 147 13.53 -15.78 1.39
N GLY A 148 12.30 -15.55 1.85
CA GLY A 148 11.09 -16.02 1.17
C GLY A 148 10.83 -15.28 -0.14
N LEU A 149 11.00 -13.96 -0.17
CA LEU A 149 10.84 -13.20 -1.42
C LEU A 149 11.96 -13.50 -2.42
N TRP A 150 13.21 -13.61 -1.95
CA TRP A 150 14.32 -14.04 -2.81
C TRP A 150 14.14 -15.47 -3.32
N GLY A 151 13.68 -16.39 -2.46
CA GLY A 151 13.38 -17.76 -2.85
C GLY A 151 12.28 -17.81 -3.92
N LEU A 152 11.19 -17.05 -3.72
CA LEU A 152 10.10 -16.96 -4.69
C LEU A 152 10.57 -16.33 -6.01
N PHE A 153 11.40 -15.30 -5.96
CA PHE A 153 11.99 -14.68 -7.15
C PHE A 153 12.83 -15.68 -7.94
N LEU A 154 13.75 -16.38 -7.29
CA LEU A 154 14.65 -17.33 -7.96
C LEU A 154 13.93 -18.54 -8.56
N THR A 155 12.79 -18.95 -7.99
CA THR A 155 12.00 -20.06 -8.52
C THR A 155 10.99 -19.66 -9.58
N THR A 156 10.62 -18.39 -9.66
CA THR A 156 9.57 -17.89 -10.57
C THR A 156 10.10 -17.04 -11.72
N ILE A 157 11.41 -16.79 -11.76
CA ILE A 157 12.03 -16.07 -12.87
C ILE A 157 12.13 -16.98 -14.12
N GLU A 158 11.41 -16.60 -15.17
CA GLU A 158 11.51 -17.23 -16.49
C GLU A 158 12.10 -16.21 -17.48
N GLY A 159 13.43 -16.29 -17.70
CA GLY A 159 14.15 -15.31 -18.51
C GLY A 159 14.24 -13.94 -17.84
N ASN A 160 13.74 -12.89 -18.50
CA ASN A 160 13.72 -11.49 -18.01
C ASN A 160 12.33 -11.03 -17.53
N VAL A 161 11.38 -11.97 -17.35
CA VAL A 161 10.00 -11.65 -16.97
C VAL A 161 9.73 -12.16 -15.56
N GLU A 162 9.28 -11.25 -14.69
CA GLU A 162 8.83 -11.61 -13.34
C GLU A 162 7.46 -12.27 -13.38
N SER A 163 7.28 -13.36 -12.64
CA SER A 163 5.97 -14.00 -12.49
C SER A 163 4.96 -13.05 -11.80
N PRO A 164 3.69 -13.02 -12.25
CA PRO A 164 2.61 -12.29 -11.59
C PRO A 164 2.46 -12.62 -10.09
N LEU A 165 2.85 -13.82 -9.68
CA LEU A 165 2.78 -14.25 -8.27
C LEU A 165 3.70 -13.43 -7.35
N MET A 166 4.76 -12.81 -7.86
CA MET A 166 5.67 -11.95 -7.07
C MET A 166 4.98 -10.72 -6.46
N TYR A 167 3.89 -10.26 -7.08
CA TYR A 167 3.19 -9.04 -6.67
C TYR A 167 2.19 -9.26 -5.52
N LEU A 168 1.96 -10.52 -5.11
CA LEU A 168 0.93 -10.86 -4.12
C LEU A 168 1.45 -10.95 -2.66
N PRO A 169 2.59 -11.60 -2.36
CA PRO A 169 2.95 -11.92 -0.98
C PRO A 169 3.03 -10.70 -0.07
N VAL A 170 3.77 -9.64 -0.47
CA VAL A 170 3.99 -8.48 0.40
C VAL A 170 2.72 -7.66 0.62
N PRO A 171 1.97 -7.24 -0.43
CA PRO A 171 0.74 -6.48 -0.23
C PRO A 171 -0.33 -7.26 0.55
N ILE A 172 -0.45 -8.58 0.32
CA ILE A 172 -1.41 -9.42 1.05
C ILE A 172 -1.01 -9.59 2.52
N LEU A 173 0.27 -9.93 2.78
CA LEU A 173 0.77 -10.08 4.15
C LEU A 173 0.64 -8.77 4.94
N THR A 174 0.93 -7.63 4.32
CA THR A 174 0.77 -6.31 4.95
C THR A 174 -0.70 -5.95 5.17
N LEU A 175 -1.61 -6.29 4.25
CA LEU A 175 -3.05 -6.08 4.45
C LEU A 175 -3.56 -6.87 5.66
N PHE A 176 -3.25 -8.17 5.72
CA PHE A 176 -3.65 -9.01 6.85
C PHE A 176 -2.97 -8.59 8.16
N GLY A 177 -1.68 -8.23 8.11
CA GLY A 177 -0.94 -7.73 9.26
C GLY A 177 -1.55 -6.45 9.81
N LEU A 178 -1.94 -5.50 8.95
CA LEU A 178 -2.64 -4.27 9.36
C LEU A 178 -4.03 -4.56 9.91
N TRP A 179 -4.79 -5.46 9.27
CA TRP A 179 -6.11 -5.86 9.76
C TRP A 179 -6.03 -6.51 11.14
N TRP A 180 -5.03 -7.37 11.37
CA TRP A 180 -4.73 -7.92 12.69
C TRP A 180 -4.33 -6.81 13.67
N ALA A 181 -3.38 -5.95 13.29
CA ALA A 181 -2.90 -4.85 14.12
C ALA A 181 -4.02 -3.90 14.52
N ARG A 182 -5.04 -3.69 13.67
CA ARG A 182 -6.22 -2.88 13.97
C ARG A 182 -6.92 -3.31 15.25
N TRP A 183 -7.12 -4.62 15.42
CA TRP A 183 -7.80 -5.17 16.60
C TRP A 183 -7.05 -4.90 17.90
N TRP A 184 -5.74 -4.69 17.84
CA TRP A 184 -4.89 -4.47 19.01
C TRP A 184 -4.57 -2.99 19.22
N ALA A 185 -4.14 -2.29 18.18
CA ALA A 185 -3.79 -0.87 18.20
C ALA A 185 -4.97 0.02 18.63
N ILE A 186 -6.21 -0.36 18.26
CA ILE A 186 -7.42 0.37 18.61
C ILE A 186 -7.99 -0.07 19.96
N ARG A 187 -7.93 -1.36 20.31
CA ARG A 187 -8.48 -1.85 21.61
C ARG A 187 -7.64 -1.46 22.81
N ALA A 188 -6.32 -1.29 22.68
CA ALA A 188 -5.46 -0.85 23.77
C ALA A 188 -5.90 0.52 24.36
N ILE A 189 -6.49 1.39 23.53
CA ILE A 189 -7.02 2.70 23.95
C ILE A 189 -8.29 2.56 24.80
N ARG A 190 -9.09 1.51 24.60
CA ARG A 190 -10.39 1.33 25.28
C ARG A 190 -10.23 0.82 26.73
N LEU A 191 -9.06 0.32 27.11
CA LEU A 191 -8.77 -0.16 28.48
C LEU A 191 -8.03 0.87 29.34
N SER A 192 -7.57 1.97 28.75
CA SER A 192 -6.85 3.05 29.44
C SER A 192 -7.66 4.36 29.54
N GLN A 193 -8.96 4.32 29.21
CA GLN A 193 -9.95 5.36 29.50
C GLN A 193 -10.96 4.80 30.50
#